data_AF-A0A4Q3UNQ9-F1
#
_entry.id   AF-A0A4Q3UNQ9-F1
#
_cell.length_a   1.000
_cell.length_b   1.000
_cell.length_c   1.000
_cell.angle_alpha   90.00
_cell.angle_beta   90.00
_cell.angle_gamma   90.00
#
_symmetry.space_group_name_H-M   'P 1'
#
loop_
_entity.id
_entity.type
_entity.pdbx_description
1 polymer ?
#
loop_
_entity_poly.entity_id
_entity_poly.type
_entity_poly.pdbx_seq_one_letter_code
_entity_poly.pdbx_strand_id
1 'polypeptide(L)'
;MEEKTVLVTGTGGNVGQGVLRNIRSLARNIRIIGTDISGFTAGNHLCDATYAVPYSYAGDYIQVISDIATKEKVDLIIPTTDYEIYYLSLNRHAFTAKVAASEAATAKKLNP
;
A
#
# COMPACT_ATOMS: atom_id res chain seq x y z
N MET A 1 -0.06 -20.38 13.05
CA MET A 1 0.09 -18.90 13.05
C MET A 1 -0.91 -18.38 12.03
N GLU A 2 -1.69 -17.36 12.38
CA GLU A 2 -2.71 -16.80 11.47
C GLU A 2 -2.04 -16.20 10.23
N GLU A 3 -2.64 -16.40 9.05
CA GLU A 3 -2.19 -15.76 7.80
C GLU A 3 -2.30 -14.25 7.94
N LYS A 4 -1.27 -13.51 7.49
CA LYS A 4 -1.27 -12.05 7.53
C LYS A 4 -1.46 -11.48 6.13
N THR A 5 -2.27 -10.43 6.04
CA THR A 5 -2.55 -9.74 4.78
C THR A 5 -1.87 -8.37 4.77
N VAL A 6 -1.03 -8.15 3.76
CA VAL A 6 -0.32 -6.89 3.55
C VAL A 6 -0.83 -6.22 2.29
N LEU A 7 -1.12 -4.93 2.37
CA LEU A 7 -1.38 -4.08 1.21
C LEU A 7 -0.11 -3.29 0.87
N VAL A 8 0.37 -3.41 -0.36
CA VAL A 8 1.50 -2.63 -0.89
C VAL A 8 0.94 -1.68 -1.94
N THR A 9 1.20 -0.38 -1.81
CA THR A 9 0.78 0.62 -2.81
C THR A 9 1.89 0.88 -3.82
N GLY A 10 1.60 1.60 -4.91
CA GLY A 10 2.59 1.95 -5.95
C GLY A 10 3.32 0.75 -6.56
N THR A 11 2.64 -0.38 -6.72
CA THR A 11 3.27 -1.68 -7.05
C THR A 11 3.94 -1.74 -8.43
N GLY A 12 3.61 -0.83 -9.34
CA GLY A 12 4.29 -0.71 -10.62
C GLY A 12 5.71 -0.16 -10.53
N GLY A 13 5.99 0.65 -9.49
CA GLY A 13 7.30 1.28 -9.29
C GLY A 13 8.38 0.33 -8.78
N ASN A 14 9.65 0.70 -8.98
CA ASN A 14 10.80 -0.12 -8.57
C ASN A 14 10.81 -0.43 -7.06
N VAL A 15 10.43 0.55 -6.22
CA VAL A 15 10.35 0.38 -4.76
C VAL A 15 9.27 -0.65 -4.41
N GLY A 16 8.06 -0.50 -4.96
CA GLY A 16 6.96 -1.44 -4.74
C GLY A 16 7.32 -2.85 -5.18
N GLN A 17 7.91 -3.02 -6.37
CA GLN A 17 8.37 -4.34 -6.81
C GLN A 17 9.45 -4.93 -5.90
N GLY A 18 10.37 -4.12 -5.39
CA GLY A 18 11.37 -4.56 -4.42
C GLY A 18 10.74 -5.09 -3.12
N VAL A 19 9.77 -4.36 -2.57
CA VAL A 19 9.00 -4.79 -1.39
C VAL A 19 8.28 -6.11 -1.65
N LEU A 20 7.56 -6.21 -2.77
CA LEU A 20 6.81 -7.41 -3.14
C LEU A 20 7.71 -8.65 -3.24
N ARG A 21 8.87 -8.52 -3.92
CA ARG A 21 9.86 -9.60 -4.05
C ARG A 21 10.41 -10.03 -2.70
N ASN A 22 10.74 -9.05 -1.84
CA ASN A 22 11.23 -9.34 -0.49
C ASN A 22 10.18 -10.09 0.34
N ILE A 23 8.90 -9.70 0.29
CA ILE A 23 7.84 -10.42 1.01
C ILE A 23 7.73 -11.86 0.51
N ARG A 24 7.74 -12.08 -0.82
CA ARG A 24 7.68 -13.43 -1.41
C ARG A 24 8.90 -14.29 -1.05
N SER A 25 10.07 -13.70 -0.81
CA SER A 25 11.26 -14.44 -0.39
C SER A 25 11.28 -14.81 1.10
N LEU A 26 10.37 -14.29 1.94
CA LEU A 26 10.41 -14.53 3.39
C LEU A 26 10.09 -15.99 3.81
N ALA A 27 9.72 -16.87 2.88
CA ALA A 27 9.25 -18.24 3.18
C ALA A 27 8.14 -18.26 4.25
N ARG A 28 7.28 -17.23 4.24
CA ARG A 28 6.11 -17.08 5.12
C ARG A 28 4.85 -17.03 4.29
N ASN A 29 3.77 -17.58 4.84
CA ASN A 29 2.46 -17.46 4.23
C ASN A 29 1.87 -16.06 4.52
N ILE A 30 2.15 -15.11 3.63
CA ILE A 30 1.66 -13.73 3.66
C ILE A 30 0.85 -13.50 2.39
N ARG A 31 -0.41 -13.11 2.55
CA ARG A 31 -1.27 -12.68 1.44
C ARG A 31 -0.92 -11.24 1.08
N ILE A 32 -0.74 -10.97 -0.21
CA ILE A 32 -0.31 -9.68 -0.74
C ILE A 32 -1.40 -9.06 -1.60
N ILE A 33 -1.86 -7.89 -1.21
CA ILE A 33 -2.76 -7.03 -1.98
C ILE A 33 -1.94 -5.91 -2.59
N GLY A 34 -1.98 -5.77 -3.92
CA GLY A 34 -1.31 -4.67 -4.61
C GLY A 34 -2.27 -3.56 -5.01
N THR A 35 -1.85 -2.31 -4.88
CA THR A 35 -2.52 -1.19 -5.52
C THR A 35 -1.56 -0.41 -6.40
N ASP A 36 -2.10 0.18 -7.47
CA ASP A 36 -1.40 1.10 -8.35
C ASP A 36 -2.42 1.98 -9.08
N ILE A 37 -2.00 3.11 -9.63
CA ILE A 37 -2.85 3.93 -10.50
C ILE A 37 -3.16 3.22 -11.83
N SER A 38 -2.28 2.30 -12.25
CA SER A 38 -2.43 1.50 -13.47
C SER A 38 -2.99 0.12 -13.13
N GLY A 39 -4.02 -0.31 -13.88
CA GLY A 39 -4.62 -1.65 -13.67
C GLY A 39 -3.69 -2.82 -14.02
N PHE A 40 -2.67 -2.59 -14.85
CA PHE A 40 -1.73 -3.62 -15.27
C PHE A 40 -0.28 -3.11 -15.14
N THR A 41 0.48 -3.75 -14.26
CA THR A 41 1.88 -3.42 -13.98
C THR A 41 2.70 -4.68 -13.78
N ALA A 42 4.02 -4.53 -13.77
CA ALA A 42 4.91 -5.62 -13.35
C ALA A 42 4.72 -6.00 -11.88
N GLY A 43 4.07 -5.20 -11.02
CA GLY A 43 3.76 -5.63 -9.65
C GLY A 43 2.70 -6.74 -9.57
N ASN A 44 1.78 -6.80 -10.54
CA ASN A 44 0.58 -7.64 -10.44
C ASN A 44 0.88 -9.14 -10.26
N HIS A 45 1.91 -9.66 -10.94
CA HIS A 45 2.26 -11.09 -10.86
C HIS A 45 2.84 -11.52 -9.51
N LEU A 46 3.19 -10.57 -8.65
CA LEU A 46 3.71 -10.82 -7.30
C LEU A 46 2.62 -10.73 -6.23
N CYS A 47 1.41 -10.27 -6.57
CA CYS A 47 0.30 -10.06 -5.66
C CYS A 47 -0.75 -11.18 -5.81
N ASP A 48 -1.49 -11.46 -4.74
CA ASP A 48 -2.61 -12.40 -4.76
C ASP A 48 -3.91 -11.74 -5.24
N ALA A 49 -4.02 -10.42 -5.08
CA ALA A 49 -5.05 -9.59 -5.70
C ALA A 49 -4.50 -8.19 -5.99
N THR A 50 -5.07 -7.51 -6.99
CA THR A 50 -4.66 -6.15 -7.37
C THR A 50 -5.84 -5.24 -7.64
N TYR A 51 -5.67 -3.96 -7.30
CA TYR A 51 -6.67 -2.92 -7.48
C TYR A 51 -6.07 -1.69 -8.15
N ALA A 52 -6.72 -1.20 -9.21
CA ALA A 52 -6.46 0.13 -9.73
C ALA A 52 -7.10 1.16 -8.79
N VAL A 53 -6.34 2.19 -8.40
CA VAL A 53 -6.79 3.22 -7.45
C VAL A 53 -6.53 4.63 -8.00
N PRO A 54 -7.22 5.67 -7.49
CA PRO A 54 -6.90 7.05 -7.83
C PRO A 54 -5.47 7.43 -7.42
N TYR A 55 -4.98 8.56 -7.93
CA TYR A 55 -3.76 9.17 -7.40
C TYR A 55 -3.90 9.47 -5.91
N SER A 56 -2.80 9.38 -5.16
CA SER A 56 -2.80 9.57 -3.70
C SER A 56 -3.32 10.93 -3.22
N TYR A 57 -3.23 11.96 -4.07
CA TYR A 57 -3.74 13.31 -3.80
C TYR A 57 -5.18 13.53 -4.24
N ALA A 58 -5.82 12.54 -4.87
CA ALA A 58 -7.23 12.60 -5.21
C ALA A 58 -8.09 12.55 -3.94
N GLY A 59 -9.20 13.27 -3.92
CA GLY A 59 -10.05 13.41 -2.73
C GLY A 59 -10.69 12.10 -2.26
N ASP A 60 -10.84 11.13 -3.15
CA ASP A 60 -11.43 9.81 -2.89
C ASP A 60 -10.39 8.71 -2.60
N TYR A 61 -9.09 8.98 -2.75
CA TYR A 61 -8.03 7.98 -2.58
C TYR A 61 -8.07 7.28 -1.22
N ILE A 62 -8.18 8.04 -0.14
CA ILE A 62 -8.18 7.49 1.23
C ILE A 62 -9.38 6.58 1.45
N GLN A 63 -10.56 6.97 0.96
CA GLN A 63 -11.76 6.15 1.06
C GLN A 63 -11.57 4.83 0.29
N VAL A 64 -11.07 4.90 -0.95
CA VAL A 64 -10.81 3.71 -1.78
C VAL A 64 -9.82 2.75 -1.10
N ILE A 65 -8.71 3.25 -0.56
CA ILE A 65 -7.74 2.40 0.16
C ILE A 65 -8.36 1.80 1.42
N SER A 66 -9.21 2.55 2.15
CA SER A 66 -9.86 2.05 3.37
C SER A 66 -10.87 0.94 3.07
N ASP A 67 -11.64 1.09 1.99
CA ASP A 67 -12.59 0.09 1.53
C ASP A 67 -11.88 -1.19 1.10
N ILE A 68 -10.78 -1.08 0.34
CA ILE A 68 -9.95 -2.23 -0.04
C ILE A 68 -9.36 -2.90 1.20
N ALA A 69 -8.79 -2.12 2.13
CA ALA A 69 -8.18 -2.64 3.35
C ALA A 69 -9.20 -3.41 4.22
N THR A 70 -10.44 -2.89 4.31
CA THR A 70 -11.54 -3.54 5.04
C THR A 70 -11.99 -4.81 4.33
N LYS A 71 -12.22 -4.75 3.01
CA LYS A 71 -12.65 -5.89 2.19
C LYS A 71 -11.67 -7.05 2.26
N GLU A 72 -10.38 -6.76 2.14
CA GLU A 72 -9.31 -7.76 2.10
C GLU A 72 -8.78 -8.12 3.50
N LYS A 73 -9.32 -7.51 4.57
CA LYS A 73 -8.88 -7.72 5.96
C LYS A 73 -7.37 -7.49 6.12
N VAL A 74 -6.89 -6.36 5.62
CA VAL A 74 -5.47 -5.97 5.65
C VAL A 74 -5.02 -5.72 7.09
N ASP A 75 -3.90 -6.32 7.48
CA ASP A 75 -3.25 -6.08 8.78
C ASP A 75 -2.25 -4.91 8.72
N LEU A 76 -1.60 -4.73 7.56
CA LEU A 76 -0.51 -3.76 7.36
C LEU A 76 -0.57 -3.15 5.95
N ILE A 77 -0.47 -1.82 5.89
CA ILE A 77 -0.32 -1.04 4.65
C ILE A 77 1.13 -0.57 4.55
N ILE A 78 1.79 -0.86 3.43
CA ILE A 78 3.16 -0.44 3.11
C ILE A 78 3.11 0.51 1.91
N PRO A 79 3.21 1.83 2.14
CA PRO A 79 3.34 2.80 1.06
C PRO A 79 4.72 2.75 0.41
N THR A 80 4.80 2.99 -0.90
CA THR A 80 6.07 2.85 -1.66
C THR A 80 6.46 4.10 -2.45
N THR A 81 5.64 5.15 -2.38
CA THR A 81 5.94 6.48 -2.93
C THR A 81 5.84 7.56 -1.85
N ASP A 82 6.54 8.67 -2.03
CA ASP A 82 6.57 9.76 -1.04
C ASP A 82 5.19 10.37 -0.79
N TYR A 83 4.38 10.53 -1.84
CA TYR A 83 3.02 11.02 -1.71
C TYR A 83 2.12 10.04 -0.96
N GLU A 84 2.20 8.74 -1.23
CA GLU A 84 1.42 7.74 -0.50
C GLU A 84 1.84 7.66 0.97
N ILE A 85 3.14 7.75 1.26
CA ILE A 85 3.65 7.86 2.64
C ILE A 85 2.98 9.04 3.34
N TYR A 86 2.97 10.22 2.71
CA TYR A 86 2.37 11.42 3.30
C TYR A 86 0.85 11.29 3.50
N TYR A 87 0.09 10.95 2.46
CA TYR A 87 -1.37 10.94 2.54
C TYR A 87 -1.92 9.81 3.41
N LEU A 88 -1.34 8.62 3.35
CA LEU A 88 -1.72 7.51 4.24
C LEU A 88 -1.32 7.79 5.68
N SER A 89 -0.15 8.42 5.89
CA SER A 89 0.26 8.87 7.22
C SER A 89 -0.73 9.90 7.78
N LEU A 90 -1.12 10.90 6.99
CA LEU A 90 -2.00 11.99 7.43
C LEU A 90 -3.37 11.46 7.85
N ASN A 91 -3.84 10.41 7.18
CA ASN A 91 -5.16 9.83 7.39
C ASN A 91 -5.11 8.46 8.09
N ARG A 92 -4.08 8.17 8.90
CA ARG A 92 -3.91 6.88 9.59
C ARG A 92 -5.16 6.41 10.34
N HIS A 93 -5.93 7.34 10.89
CA HIS A 93 -7.15 7.06 11.65
C HIS A 93 -8.31 6.50 10.79
N ALA A 94 -8.23 6.63 9.46
CA ALA A 94 -9.21 6.07 8.52
C ALA A 94 -9.03 4.56 8.30
N PHE A 95 -7.98 3.94 8.86
CA PHE A 95 -7.64 2.54 8.66
C PHE A 95 -7.60 1.80 9.99
N THR A 96 -8.17 0.60 10.03
CA THR A 96 -7.97 -0.36 11.13
C THR A 96 -6.61 -1.07 11.01
N ALA A 97 -6.11 -1.20 9.78
CA ALA A 97 -4.77 -1.71 9.47
C ALA A 97 -3.68 -0.76 9.98
N LYS A 98 -2.53 -1.30 10.35
CA LYS A 98 -1.35 -0.48 10.65
C LYS A 98 -0.81 0.12 9.35
N VAL A 99 -0.33 1.37 9.38
CA VAL A 99 0.35 2.00 8.25
C VAL A 99 1.84 2.09 8.55
N ALA A 100 2.67 1.46 7.73
CA ALA A 100 4.14 1.46 7.85
C ALA A 100 4.75 2.76 7.30
N ALA A 101 4.38 3.89 7.90
CA ALA A 101 4.85 5.22 7.53
C ALA A 101 5.24 6.02 8.77
N SER A 102 6.24 6.90 8.62
CA SER A 102 6.56 7.92 9.63
C SER A 102 5.40 8.90 9.84
N GLU A 103 5.52 9.75 10.87
CA GLU A 103 4.52 10.79 11.13
C GLU A 103 4.40 11.78 9.95
N ALA A 104 3.18 12.31 9.75
CA ALA A 104 2.88 13.10 8.54
C ALA A 104 3.72 14.38 8.49
N ALA A 105 4.02 14.96 9.65
CA ALA A 105 4.90 16.10 9.80
C ALA A 105 6.33 15.82 9.28
N THR A 106 6.82 14.59 9.43
CA THR A 106 8.13 14.16 8.92
C THR A 106 8.07 13.87 7.41
N ALA A 107 6.99 13.23 6.97
CA ALA A 107 6.77 12.91 5.54
C ALA A 107 6.52 14.16 4.67
N LYS A 108 6.12 15.29 5.26
CA LYS A 108 5.80 16.54 4.57
C LYS A 108 6.98 17.21 3.85
N LYS A 109 8.22 16.70 3.95
CA LYS A 109 9.38 17.19 3.17
C LYS A 109 9.31 16.86 1.66
N LEU A 110 8.14 17.01 1.06
CA LEU A 110 7.96 17.13 -0.38
C LEU A 110 8.38 18.57 -0.76
N ASN A 111 9.69 18.85 -0.74
CA ASN A 111 10.19 20.07 -1.36
C ASN A 111 10.43 19.79 -2.85
N PRO A 112 9.97 20.67 -3.76
CA PRO A 112 10.18 20.55 -5.20
C PRO A 112 11.65 20.64 -5.60
#